data_AF-A0A7V4FZK2-F1
#
_entry.id   AF-A0A7V4FZK2-F1
#
_cell.length_a   1.000
_cell.length_b   1.000
_cell.length_c   1.000
_cell.angle_alpha   90.00
_cell.angle_beta   90.00
_cell.angle_gamma   90.00
#
_symmetry.space_group_name_H-M   'P 1'
#
loop_
_entity.id
_entity.type
_entity.pdbx_description
1 polymer ?
#
loop_
_entity_poly.entity_id
_entity_poly.type
_entity_poly.pdbx_seq_one_letter_code
_entity_poly.pdbx_strand_id
1 'polypeptide(L)'
;MSGNAAGFKIAQSSLGRRTSALLSRIGLTKTCGVAAVFTGAIAIPAAATTAHAPQVGEEPALTNNAPLPEASQNPVSEDCLASTICAIKDRIRWRAPAWKHDFCQKIARAILQSSARHQISPALILAVMINESDMNEKTFRTTVRNGVVYAKDGGLMGIRCIVDKQSRCTNGHVRGMAWNDVMEPTTNIELGARELAHYRDGGGVTTVTVRTRDNGNRIVTRKKTVPCPHKTHAYWAHYNHGPRYIDRGPARHYPHRIGVLYYAVARILHADTTEVTTTRLTVNDPGRRPRTFDRPVEARYQKLCQAIRESQSACAAEATASLE
;
A
#
# COMPACT_ATOMS: atom_id res chain seq x y z
N MET A 1 -44.29 52.24 42.46
CA MET A 1 -43.67 50.90 42.35
C MET A 1 -42.21 51.14 42.01
N SER A 2 -41.34 51.46 42.98
CA SER A 2 -40.90 50.60 44.11
C SER A 2 -40.17 49.38 43.53
N GLY A 3 -38.85 49.44 43.30
CA GLY A 3 -37.80 49.06 44.27
C GLY A 3 -37.33 47.61 43.95
N ASN A 4 -36.10 47.13 44.13
CA ASN A 4 -34.83 47.62 44.69
C ASN A 4 -33.67 46.94 43.90
N ALA A 5 -32.48 47.54 43.73
CA ALA A 5 -31.23 47.31 44.50
C ALA A 5 -30.80 45.82 44.64
N ALA A 6 -29.52 45.39 44.56
CA ALA A 6 -28.19 46.02 44.47
C ALA A 6 -27.20 44.99 43.85
N GLY A 7 -25.91 45.21 43.56
CA GLY A 7 -25.02 46.39 43.61
C GLY A 7 -23.53 45.95 43.70
N PHE A 8 -22.62 46.80 43.19
CA PHE A 8 -21.15 46.90 43.48
C PHE A 8 -20.24 45.64 43.41
N LYS A 9 -18.91 45.70 43.16
CA LYS A 9 -17.93 46.55 42.44
C LYS A 9 -16.53 46.24 43.04
N ILE A 10 -15.54 46.02 42.15
CA ILE A 10 -14.14 46.53 42.18
C ILE A 10 -13.17 46.15 43.34
N ALA A 11 -11.99 45.63 42.94
CA ALA A 11 -10.59 45.96 43.36
C ALA A 11 -9.73 44.67 43.26
N GLN A 12 -8.63 44.51 42.50
CA GLN A 12 -7.43 45.31 42.22
C GLN A 12 -6.57 45.73 43.43
N SER A 13 -5.53 44.92 43.73
CA SER A 13 -4.16 45.31 44.21
C SER A 13 -3.40 44.01 44.57
N SER A 14 -2.32 43.56 43.93
CA SER A 14 -0.96 44.13 43.75
C SER A 14 0.02 43.88 44.91
N LEU A 15 1.30 43.67 44.55
CA LEU A 15 2.53 43.55 45.38
C LEU A 15 2.79 42.25 46.18
N GLY A 16 4.07 41.82 46.20
CA GLY A 16 4.57 40.76 47.10
C GLY A 16 5.86 40.02 46.67
N ARG A 17 7.02 40.70 46.57
CA ARG A 17 8.34 40.01 46.44
C ARG A 17 8.87 39.53 47.80
N ARG A 18 9.52 38.35 47.84
CA ARG A 18 10.67 37.91 48.70
C ARG A 18 11.05 36.48 48.25
N THR A 19 12.22 36.16 47.67
CA THR A 19 13.64 36.18 48.09
C THR A 19 14.10 35.07 49.06
N SER A 20 14.88 34.12 48.50
CA SER A 20 16.15 33.56 49.02
C SER A 20 16.21 32.30 49.92
N ALA A 21 17.35 31.60 49.76
CA ALA A 21 17.93 30.45 50.49
C ALA A 21 17.21 29.08 50.34
N LEU A 22 17.77 27.96 49.83
CA LEU A 22 19.13 27.37 49.79
C LEU A 22 19.53 26.60 51.07
N LEU A 23 19.53 25.25 51.03
CA LEU A 23 20.57 24.37 51.61
C LEU A 23 20.42 22.85 51.28
N SER A 24 21.56 22.28 50.89
CA SER A 24 22.11 20.90 50.97
C SER A 24 21.28 19.60 51.06
N ARG A 25 21.43 18.80 49.98
CA ARG A 25 22.02 17.42 49.93
C ARG A 25 21.81 16.42 51.09
N ILE A 26 20.99 15.39 50.81
CA ILE A 26 21.24 13.93 51.01
C ILE A 26 20.52 13.21 49.83
N GLY A 27 20.94 12.07 49.23
CA GLY A 27 22.23 11.36 49.29
C GLY A 27 22.11 9.85 48.91
N LEU A 28 22.72 9.41 47.79
CA LEU A 28 22.78 8.02 47.26
C LEU A 28 21.41 7.42 46.79
N THR A 29 21.26 6.56 45.77
CA THR A 29 22.18 5.62 45.08
C THR A 29 21.88 5.46 43.56
N LYS A 30 22.92 5.05 42.81
CA LYS A 30 22.92 4.16 41.62
C LYS A 30 21.86 4.33 40.49
N THR A 31 22.35 4.64 39.29
CA THR A 31 22.11 3.79 38.10
C THR A 31 23.31 3.87 37.15
N CYS A 32 23.80 2.70 36.71
CA CYS A 32 24.87 2.61 35.71
C CYS A 32 24.31 2.78 34.30
N GLY A 33 25.10 3.33 33.38
CA GLY A 33 24.83 3.16 31.95
C GLY A 33 25.25 1.77 31.47
N VAL A 34 24.41 1.11 30.66
CA VAL A 34 24.77 -0.04 29.82
C VAL A 34 24.02 0.06 28.50
N ALA A 35 24.67 -0.32 27.40
CA ALA A 35 24.07 -0.36 26.07
C ALA A 35 23.00 -1.47 25.94
N ALA A 36 21.91 -1.18 25.24
CA ALA A 36 20.94 -2.20 24.85
C ALA A 36 21.43 -2.99 23.63
N VAL A 37 22.07 -4.13 23.87
CA VAL A 37 22.38 -5.13 22.84
C VAL A 37 21.13 -5.97 22.56
N PHE A 38 20.91 -6.31 21.29
CA PHE A 38 19.85 -7.23 20.87
C PHE A 38 20.15 -8.67 21.34
N THR A 39 19.33 -9.21 22.24
CA THR A 39 19.07 -10.66 22.34
C THR A 39 17.69 -10.91 22.91
N GLY A 40 16.86 -11.64 22.19
CA GLY A 40 15.48 -11.97 22.55
C GLY A 40 15.05 -13.29 21.92
N ALA A 41 15.79 -14.36 22.22
CA ALA A 41 15.37 -15.71 21.87
C ALA A 41 14.23 -16.16 22.79
N ILE A 42 13.22 -16.83 22.24
CA ILE A 42 12.30 -17.66 23.02
C ILE A 42 12.57 -19.11 22.66
N ALA A 43 12.84 -19.92 23.68
CA ALA A 43 13.28 -21.29 23.54
C ALA A 43 12.15 -22.23 23.08
N ILE A 44 12.53 -23.26 22.34
CA ILE A 44 11.67 -24.39 21.97
C ILE A 44 11.83 -25.47 23.05
N PRO A 45 10.76 -26.01 23.66
CA PRO A 45 10.86 -27.22 24.46
C PRO A 45 11.08 -28.42 23.53
N ALA A 46 12.22 -29.08 23.67
CA ALA A 46 12.51 -30.31 22.94
C ALA A 46 11.74 -31.49 23.55
N ALA A 47 10.88 -32.10 22.74
CA ALA A 47 10.37 -33.46 22.97
C ALA A 47 10.63 -34.26 21.70
N ALA A 48 11.67 -35.08 21.70
CA ALA A 48 11.95 -35.99 20.60
C ALA A 48 11.16 -37.29 20.81
N THR A 49 10.25 -37.59 19.90
CA THR A 49 9.74 -38.94 19.68
C THR A 49 9.88 -39.27 18.20
N THR A 50 10.52 -40.40 17.93
CA THR A 50 10.83 -40.88 16.58
C THR A 50 9.55 -41.23 15.82
N ALA A 51 9.27 -40.50 14.74
CA ALA A 51 8.25 -40.86 13.76
C ALA A 51 8.87 -40.83 12.35
N HIS A 52 8.48 -41.81 11.54
CA HIS A 52 8.92 -42.05 10.16
C HIS A 52 9.04 -40.75 9.33
N ALA A 53 10.08 -40.66 8.50
CA ALA A 53 10.13 -39.69 7.43
C ALA A 53 8.96 -39.95 6.46
N PRO A 54 8.04 -38.98 6.23
CA PRO A 54 7.12 -39.07 5.11
C PRO A 54 7.96 -39.01 3.83
N GLN A 55 7.68 -39.92 2.89
CA GLN A 55 8.31 -39.88 1.58
C GLN A 55 8.02 -38.54 0.90
N VAL A 56 8.94 -38.12 0.02
CA VAL A 56 8.75 -36.94 -0.83
C VAL A 56 7.57 -37.20 -1.77
N GLY A 57 6.39 -36.79 -1.31
CA GLY A 57 5.20 -36.72 -2.15
C GLY A 57 5.46 -35.69 -3.24
N GLU A 58 5.52 -36.16 -4.48
CA GLU A 58 5.57 -35.31 -5.66
C GLU A 58 4.29 -34.46 -5.68
N GLU A 59 4.43 -33.18 -5.31
CA GLU A 59 3.32 -32.24 -5.25
C GLU A 59 2.71 -32.15 -6.66
N PRO A 60 1.42 -32.51 -6.86
CA PRO A 60 0.87 -32.64 -8.19
C PRO A 60 0.98 -31.29 -8.89
N ALA A 61 1.72 -31.27 -10.00
CA ALA A 61 1.81 -30.09 -10.84
C ALA A 61 0.39 -29.71 -11.26
N LEU A 62 -0.11 -28.58 -10.73
CA LEU A 62 -1.44 -28.05 -11.02
C LEU A 62 -1.50 -27.57 -12.47
N THR A 63 -1.62 -28.52 -13.39
CA THR A 63 -1.83 -28.35 -14.83
C THR A 63 -3.29 -28.02 -15.13
N ASN A 64 -3.85 -27.07 -14.38
CA ASN A 64 -5.11 -26.41 -14.74
C ASN A 64 -4.86 -25.42 -15.89
N ASN A 65 -4.37 -25.95 -17.02
CA ASN A 65 -4.45 -25.35 -18.34
C ASN A 65 -5.88 -25.51 -18.87
N ALA A 66 -6.87 -25.13 -18.06
CA ALA A 66 -8.22 -24.88 -18.59
C ALA A 66 -8.08 -23.77 -19.65
N PRO A 67 -8.67 -23.92 -20.85
CA PRO A 67 -8.67 -22.85 -21.85
C PRO A 67 -9.09 -21.54 -21.19
N LEU A 68 -8.31 -20.49 -21.38
CA LEU A 68 -8.67 -19.17 -20.89
C LEU A 68 -10.00 -18.81 -21.58
N PRO A 69 -11.10 -18.54 -20.85
CA PRO A 69 -12.23 -17.85 -21.48
C PRO A 69 -11.68 -16.56 -22.08
N GLU A 70 -12.06 -16.27 -23.33
CA GLU A 70 -11.64 -15.06 -24.03
C GLU A 70 -11.97 -13.84 -23.18
N ALA A 71 -11.10 -12.84 -23.20
CA ALA A 71 -11.31 -11.61 -22.45
C ALA A 71 -12.57 -10.93 -22.99
N SER A 72 -13.57 -10.76 -22.12
CA SER A 72 -14.79 -10.07 -22.51
C SER A 72 -14.46 -8.60 -22.76
N GLN A 73 -14.87 -8.07 -23.91
CA GLN A 73 -14.75 -6.64 -24.20
C GLN A 73 -15.79 -5.80 -23.44
N ASN A 74 -16.72 -6.44 -22.73
CA ASN A 74 -17.74 -5.74 -21.94
C ASN A 74 -17.09 -5.07 -20.71
N PRO A 75 -17.39 -3.79 -20.44
CA PRO A 75 -16.91 -3.12 -19.24
C PRO A 75 -17.49 -3.81 -18.00
N VAL A 76 -16.64 -4.01 -16.98
CA VAL A 76 -17.03 -4.61 -15.70
C VAL A 76 -18.15 -3.77 -15.05
N SER A 77 -19.30 -4.39 -14.80
CA SER A 77 -20.47 -3.75 -14.16
C SER A 77 -20.18 -3.38 -12.70
N GLU A 78 -20.87 -2.35 -12.19
CA GLU A 78 -20.70 -1.92 -10.78
C GLU A 78 -21.11 -3.04 -9.81
N ASP A 79 -22.21 -3.75 -10.09
CA ASP A 79 -22.75 -4.80 -9.22
C ASP A 79 -21.93 -6.09 -9.26
N CYS A 80 -21.39 -6.50 -10.42
CA CYS A 80 -20.37 -7.56 -10.44
C CYS A 80 -19.15 -7.16 -9.60
N LEU A 81 -18.62 -5.96 -9.82
CA LEU A 81 -17.40 -5.53 -9.14
C LEU A 81 -17.62 -5.44 -7.62
N ALA A 82 -18.77 -4.92 -7.19
CA ALA A 82 -19.17 -4.87 -5.79
C ALA A 82 -19.26 -6.27 -5.16
N SER A 83 -19.95 -7.19 -5.82
CA SER A 83 -20.10 -8.58 -5.37
C SER A 83 -18.73 -9.28 -5.27
N THR A 84 -17.87 -9.07 -6.26
CA THR A 84 -16.50 -9.60 -6.30
C THR A 84 -15.62 -9.02 -5.19
N ILE A 85 -15.71 -7.70 -4.95
CA ILE A 85 -14.98 -7.00 -3.87
C ILE A 85 -15.38 -7.55 -2.50
N CYS A 86 -16.67 -7.75 -2.24
CA CYS A 86 -17.17 -8.38 -1.01
C CYS A 86 -16.64 -9.82 -0.87
N ALA A 87 -16.76 -10.65 -1.91
CA ALA A 87 -16.27 -12.04 -1.89
C ALA A 87 -14.76 -12.17 -1.63
N ILE A 88 -13.95 -11.23 -2.13
CA ILE A 88 -12.50 -11.16 -1.82
C ILE A 88 -12.30 -10.72 -0.36
N LYS A 89 -12.98 -9.65 0.07
CA LYS A 89 -12.85 -9.04 1.40
C LYS A 89 -13.12 -10.03 2.54
N ASP A 90 -14.04 -10.97 2.34
CA ASP A 90 -14.38 -12.00 3.32
C ASP A 90 -13.35 -13.15 3.41
N ARG A 91 -12.57 -13.38 2.35
CA ARG A 91 -11.54 -14.44 2.32
C ARG A 91 -10.18 -13.98 2.85
N ILE A 92 -9.77 -12.74 2.53
CA ILE A 92 -8.45 -12.19 2.87
C ILE A 92 -8.25 -11.89 4.37
N ARG A 93 -6.99 -11.64 4.77
CA ARG A 93 -6.52 -11.73 6.16
C ARG A 93 -7.38 -11.03 7.22
N TRP A 94 -7.78 -9.78 7.02
CA TRP A 94 -8.37 -9.00 8.12
C TRP A 94 -9.82 -9.35 8.42
N ARG A 95 -10.61 -9.78 7.41
CA ARG A 95 -12.04 -10.18 7.46
C ARG A 95 -12.99 -9.21 8.16
N ALA A 96 -12.78 -8.93 9.45
CA ALA A 96 -13.53 -8.01 10.29
C ALA A 96 -13.05 -6.54 10.19
N PRO A 97 -13.97 -5.55 10.24
CA PRO A 97 -15.40 -5.74 9.99
C PRO A 97 -15.61 -6.22 8.55
N ALA A 98 -16.55 -7.17 8.37
CA ALA A 98 -17.02 -7.50 7.03
C ALA A 98 -17.66 -6.24 6.42
N TRP A 99 -17.45 -6.02 5.13
CA TRP A 99 -18.07 -4.88 4.46
C TRP A 99 -19.51 -5.24 4.09
N LYS A 100 -20.44 -4.31 4.33
CA LYS A 100 -21.81 -4.45 3.81
C LYS A 100 -21.79 -4.28 2.29
N HIS A 101 -22.78 -4.86 1.61
CA HIS A 101 -22.91 -4.75 0.15
C HIS A 101 -22.88 -3.29 -0.33
N ASP A 102 -23.63 -2.38 0.31
CA ASP A 102 -23.64 -0.93 -0.01
C ASP A 102 -22.23 -0.30 0.05
N PHE A 103 -21.38 -0.78 0.96
CA PHE A 103 -20.00 -0.32 1.05
C PHE A 103 -19.16 -0.92 -0.08
N CYS A 104 -19.32 -2.21 -0.41
CA CYS A 104 -18.71 -2.81 -1.58
C CYS A 104 -19.12 -2.10 -2.89
N GLN A 105 -20.39 -1.70 -3.05
CA GLN A 105 -20.87 -0.86 -4.17
C GLN A 105 -20.22 0.53 -4.16
N LYS A 106 -20.16 1.22 -3.00
CA LYS A 106 -19.44 2.51 -2.87
C LYS A 106 -17.98 2.37 -3.33
N ILE A 107 -17.29 1.29 -2.95
CA ILE A 107 -15.90 1.02 -3.36
C ILE A 107 -15.81 0.66 -4.85
N ALA A 108 -16.70 -0.17 -5.38
CA ALA A 108 -16.76 -0.52 -6.80
C ALA A 108 -16.94 0.71 -7.68
N ARG A 109 -17.91 1.58 -7.34
CA ARG A 109 -18.14 2.87 -8.00
C ARG A 109 -16.90 3.76 -7.98
N ALA A 110 -16.22 3.84 -6.83
CA ALA A 110 -14.98 4.62 -6.70
C ALA A 110 -13.87 4.09 -7.63
N ILE A 111 -13.71 2.76 -7.69
CA ILE A 111 -12.73 2.10 -8.56
C ILE A 111 -13.07 2.37 -10.03
N LEU A 112 -14.32 2.17 -10.46
CA LEU A 112 -14.73 2.40 -11.86
C LEU A 112 -14.59 3.87 -12.28
N GLN A 113 -15.01 4.82 -11.44
CA GLN A 113 -14.87 6.25 -11.73
C GLN A 113 -13.39 6.68 -11.81
N SER A 114 -12.57 6.21 -10.87
CA SER A 114 -11.13 6.51 -10.87
C SER A 114 -10.40 5.82 -12.03
N SER A 115 -10.80 4.58 -12.35
CA SER A 115 -10.32 3.81 -13.49
C SER A 115 -10.56 4.54 -14.81
N ALA A 116 -11.80 4.97 -15.06
CA ALA A 116 -12.18 5.72 -16.25
C ALA A 116 -11.47 7.07 -16.34
N ARG A 117 -11.39 7.82 -15.24
CA ARG A 117 -10.73 9.13 -15.17
C ARG A 117 -9.23 9.06 -15.46
N HIS A 118 -8.55 8.05 -14.91
CA HIS A 118 -7.08 7.94 -14.97
C HIS A 118 -6.58 6.92 -15.99
N GLN A 119 -7.47 6.19 -16.66
CA GLN A 119 -7.17 5.08 -17.59
C GLN A 119 -6.34 3.95 -16.94
N ILE A 120 -6.65 3.63 -15.68
CA ILE A 120 -5.97 2.58 -14.90
C ILE A 120 -6.92 1.39 -14.76
N SER A 121 -6.45 0.16 -15.02
CA SER A 121 -7.28 -1.05 -14.90
C SER A 121 -7.93 -1.17 -13.51
N PRO A 122 -9.26 -1.45 -13.40
CA PRO A 122 -9.93 -1.70 -12.12
C PRO A 122 -9.23 -2.80 -11.31
N ALA A 123 -8.75 -3.83 -12.00
CA ALA A 123 -8.04 -4.96 -11.40
C ALA A 123 -6.67 -4.56 -10.81
N LEU A 124 -5.97 -3.58 -11.41
CA LEU A 124 -4.72 -3.05 -10.86
C LEU A 124 -4.98 -2.22 -9.59
N ILE A 125 -6.01 -1.37 -9.59
CA ILE A 125 -6.40 -0.59 -8.40
C ILE A 125 -6.70 -1.56 -7.24
N LEU A 126 -7.54 -2.56 -7.47
CA LEU A 126 -7.91 -3.56 -6.45
C LEU A 126 -6.71 -4.41 -6.00
N ALA A 127 -5.78 -4.75 -6.89
CA ALA A 127 -4.55 -5.45 -6.54
C ALA A 127 -3.63 -4.62 -5.61
N VAL A 128 -3.53 -3.30 -5.84
CA VAL A 128 -2.83 -2.38 -4.93
C VAL A 128 -3.55 -2.31 -3.58
N MET A 129 -4.89 -2.21 -3.56
CA MET A 129 -5.65 -2.20 -2.30
C MET A 129 -5.40 -3.46 -1.44
N ILE A 130 -5.37 -4.64 -2.08
CA ILE A 130 -5.07 -5.91 -1.40
C ILE A 130 -3.62 -5.91 -0.88
N ASN A 131 -2.66 -5.39 -1.64
CA ASN A 131 -1.26 -5.36 -1.23
C ASN A 131 -1.00 -4.44 -0.02
N GLU A 132 -1.48 -3.19 -0.09
CA GLU A 132 -1.19 -2.13 0.89
C GLU A 132 -1.93 -2.31 2.22
N SER A 133 -3.21 -2.68 2.17
CA SER A 133 -4.09 -2.69 3.36
C SER A 133 -4.72 -4.06 3.67
N ASP A 134 -4.55 -5.07 2.82
CA ASP A 134 -5.45 -6.24 2.73
C ASP A 134 -6.94 -5.79 2.74
N MET A 135 -7.26 -4.73 1.98
CA MET A 135 -8.57 -4.05 1.89
C MET A 135 -9.17 -3.69 3.27
N ASN A 136 -8.37 -3.09 4.15
CA ASN A 136 -8.84 -2.52 5.41
C ASN A 136 -8.75 -1.00 5.34
N GLU A 137 -9.91 -0.34 5.28
CA GLU A 137 -10.03 1.10 5.09
C GLU A 137 -9.47 1.93 6.26
N LYS A 138 -9.29 1.30 7.42
CA LYS A 138 -8.75 1.93 8.64
C LYS A 138 -7.27 1.64 8.86
N THR A 139 -6.64 0.83 8.01
CA THR A 139 -5.19 0.56 8.13
C THR A 139 -4.40 1.84 7.91
N PHE A 140 -3.52 2.15 8.87
CA PHE A 140 -2.45 3.11 8.66
C PHE A 140 -1.19 2.70 9.42
N ARG A 141 -0.05 3.24 9.01
CA ARG A 141 1.25 3.12 9.67
C ARG A 141 1.82 4.50 9.92
N THR A 142 2.50 4.67 11.04
CA THR A 142 3.11 5.93 11.44
C THR A 142 4.62 5.83 11.32
N THR A 143 5.23 6.72 10.53
CA THR A 143 6.69 6.91 10.50
C THR A 143 7.06 8.03 11.47
N VAL A 144 7.87 7.70 12.48
CA VAL A 144 8.39 8.65 13.47
C VAL A 144 9.83 9.03 13.10
N ARG A 145 10.17 10.32 13.20
CA ARG A 145 11.52 10.85 13.01
C ARG A 145 11.86 11.78 14.18
N ASN A 146 12.98 11.54 14.84
CA ASN A 146 13.43 12.32 16.01
C ASN A 146 12.36 12.44 17.12
N GLY A 147 11.62 11.34 17.39
CA GLY A 147 10.53 11.31 18.37
C GLY A 147 9.21 11.95 17.94
N VAL A 148 9.15 12.61 16.78
CA VAL A 148 7.95 13.27 16.26
C VAL A 148 7.35 12.47 15.11
N VAL A 149 6.02 12.42 15.02
CA VAL A 149 5.32 11.84 13.87
C VAL A 149 5.67 12.65 12.62
N TYR A 150 6.32 12.01 11.65
CA TYR A 150 6.78 12.63 10.41
C TYR A 150 5.84 12.34 9.24
N ALA A 151 5.39 11.09 9.13
CA ALA A 151 4.46 10.68 8.08
C ALA A 151 3.48 9.63 8.57
N LYS A 152 2.34 9.55 7.90
CA LYS A 152 1.37 8.47 8.00
C LYS A 152 1.15 7.88 6.60
N ASP A 153 1.08 6.57 6.50
CA ASP A 153 0.82 5.81 5.28
C ASP A 153 -0.46 5.00 5.49
N GLY A 154 -1.54 5.22 4.73
CA GLY A 154 -2.81 4.56 5.07
C GLY A 154 -3.98 4.69 4.12
N GLY A 155 -5.10 4.13 4.57
CA GLY A 155 -6.29 3.87 3.78
C GLY A 155 -6.10 2.66 2.87
N LEU A 156 -7.09 2.40 2.02
CA LEU A 156 -7.15 1.25 1.12
C LEU A 156 -5.89 1.11 0.24
N MET A 157 -5.45 2.24 -0.33
CA MET A 157 -4.35 2.39 -1.28
C MET A 157 -3.01 2.82 -0.62
N GLY A 158 -2.92 2.84 0.72
CA GLY A 158 -1.65 3.09 1.43
C GLY A 158 -1.03 4.48 1.21
N ILE A 159 -1.85 5.51 1.00
CA ILE A 159 -1.40 6.86 0.62
C ILE A 159 -0.53 7.51 1.70
N ARG A 160 0.63 8.06 1.29
CA ARG A 160 1.57 8.76 2.16
C ARG A 160 1.18 10.22 2.39
N CYS A 161 1.01 10.59 3.65
CA CYS A 161 0.84 11.95 4.16
C CYS A 161 2.00 12.31 5.10
N ILE A 162 2.90 13.20 4.67
CA ILE A 162 3.87 13.87 5.55
C ILE A 162 3.13 14.95 6.32
N VAL A 163 2.87 14.71 7.61
CA VAL A 163 1.97 15.54 8.42
C VAL A 163 2.65 16.78 8.97
N ASP A 164 1.95 17.90 8.95
CA ASP A 164 2.29 19.09 9.73
C ASP A 164 1.68 19.04 11.16
N LYS A 165 1.85 20.14 11.92
CA LYS A 165 1.33 20.27 13.29
C LYS A 165 -0.20 20.29 13.35
N GLN A 166 -0.87 20.53 12.23
CA GLN A 166 -2.32 20.60 12.06
C GLN A 166 -2.89 19.28 11.49
N SER A 167 -2.08 18.22 11.38
CA SER A 167 -2.44 16.95 10.73
C SER A 167 -2.89 17.10 9.28
N ARG A 168 -2.35 18.08 8.55
CA ARG A 168 -2.49 18.23 7.09
C ARG A 168 -1.26 17.70 6.39
N CYS A 169 -1.41 17.24 5.16
CA CYS A 169 -0.32 16.66 4.38
C CYS A 169 0.48 17.76 3.67
N THR A 170 1.80 17.61 3.59
CA THR A 170 2.71 18.62 3.01
C THR A 170 3.33 18.20 1.67
N ASN A 171 3.11 16.96 1.25
CA ASN A 171 3.77 16.28 0.14
C ASN A 171 2.86 16.01 -1.07
N GLY A 172 3.48 15.96 -2.27
CA GLY A 172 2.89 15.39 -3.48
C GLY A 172 1.49 15.91 -3.82
N HIS A 173 0.65 15.01 -4.36
CA HIS A 173 -0.72 15.30 -4.76
C HIS A 173 -1.71 15.49 -3.60
N VAL A 174 -1.33 15.12 -2.36
CA VAL A 174 -2.15 15.30 -1.15
C VAL A 174 -1.87 16.60 -0.40
N ARG A 175 -0.95 17.45 -0.88
CA ARG A 175 -0.55 18.68 -0.19
C ARG A 175 -1.78 19.55 0.13
N GLY A 176 -1.91 19.93 1.39
CA GLY A 176 -2.97 20.78 1.93
C GLY A 176 -4.20 20.02 2.41
N MET A 177 -4.39 18.75 2.06
CA MET A 177 -5.51 17.93 2.55
C MET A 177 -5.35 17.56 4.02
N ALA A 178 -6.45 17.39 4.77
CA ALA A 178 -6.37 16.84 6.12
C ALA A 178 -6.13 15.32 6.05
N TRP A 179 -5.48 14.77 7.08
CA TRP A 179 -5.25 13.32 7.18
C TRP A 179 -6.55 12.51 7.11
N ASN A 180 -7.64 13.02 7.68
CA ASN A 180 -8.94 12.34 7.65
C ASN A 180 -9.53 12.27 6.24
N ASP A 181 -9.29 13.30 5.41
CA ASP A 181 -9.73 13.33 4.01
C ASP A 181 -8.94 12.31 3.18
N VAL A 182 -7.63 12.20 3.43
CA VAL A 182 -6.77 11.14 2.82
C VAL A 182 -7.25 9.75 3.20
N MET A 183 -7.77 9.56 4.41
CA MET A 183 -8.30 8.28 4.90
C MET A 183 -9.73 7.97 4.42
N GLU A 184 -10.44 8.92 3.80
CA GLU A 184 -11.79 8.65 3.29
C GLU A 184 -11.71 7.65 2.12
N PRO A 185 -12.46 6.53 2.14
CA PRO A 185 -12.25 5.42 1.20
C PRO A 185 -12.31 5.78 -0.29
N THR A 186 -13.27 6.60 -0.74
CA THR A 186 -13.38 6.98 -2.16
C THR A 186 -12.25 7.92 -2.58
N THR A 187 -11.90 8.86 -1.70
CA THR A 187 -10.80 9.82 -1.88
C THR A 187 -9.45 9.10 -1.95
N ASN A 188 -9.24 8.11 -1.07
CA ASN A 188 -8.03 7.29 -1.03
C ASN A 188 -7.84 6.46 -2.32
N ILE A 189 -8.93 5.94 -2.89
CA ILE A 189 -8.93 5.23 -4.19
C ILE A 189 -8.57 6.18 -5.34
N GLU A 190 -9.22 7.34 -5.42
CA GLU A 190 -8.95 8.37 -6.43
C GLU A 190 -7.48 8.84 -6.38
N LEU A 191 -6.95 9.10 -5.18
CA LEU A 191 -5.55 9.48 -4.97
C LEU A 191 -4.60 8.37 -5.46
N GLY A 192 -4.89 7.11 -5.16
CA GLY A 192 -4.07 5.98 -5.58
C GLY A 192 -4.10 5.75 -7.08
N ALA A 193 -5.27 5.84 -7.72
CA ALA A 193 -5.41 5.75 -9.17
C ALA A 193 -4.68 6.90 -9.89
N ARG A 194 -4.79 8.13 -9.36
CA ARG A 194 -4.07 9.31 -9.86
C ARG A 194 -2.55 9.15 -9.75
N GLU A 195 -2.06 8.60 -8.64
CA GLU A 195 -0.63 8.37 -8.43
C GLU A 195 -0.09 7.23 -9.34
N LEU A 196 -0.88 6.18 -9.59
CA LEU A 196 -0.57 5.16 -10.58
C LEU A 196 -0.46 5.74 -12.00
N ALA A 197 -1.42 6.58 -12.41
CA ALA A 197 -1.37 7.27 -13.69
C ALA A 197 -0.19 8.24 -13.79
N HIS A 198 0.10 9.01 -12.74
CA HIS A 198 1.29 9.85 -12.69
C HIS A 198 2.57 9.07 -13.01
N TYR A 199 2.73 7.87 -12.45
CA TYR A 199 3.90 7.04 -12.76
C TYR A 199 3.86 6.40 -14.15
N ARG A 200 2.68 5.95 -14.63
CA ARG A 200 2.51 5.49 -16.02
C ARG A 200 2.96 6.56 -17.01
N ASP A 201 2.54 7.80 -16.78
CA ASP A 201 2.72 8.96 -17.66
C ASP A 201 4.08 9.66 -17.49
N GLY A 202 5.06 8.97 -16.88
CA GLY A 202 6.46 9.41 -16.81
C GLY A 202 6.88 10.14 -15.53
N GLY A 203 6.08 10.09 -14.46
CA GLY A 203 6.42 10.62 -13.13
C GLY A 203 7.60 9.91 -12.45
N GLY A 204 7.93 8.69 -12.89
CA GLY A 204 9.16 8.00 -12.51
C GLY A 204 10.37 8.68 -13.16
N VAL A 205 11.52 8.69 -12.48
CA VAL A 205 12.79 9.21 -12.99
C VAL A 205 13.95 8.24 -12.72
N THR A 206 14.94 8.26 -13.60
CA THR A 206 16.21 7.54 -13.43
C THR A 206 17.40 8.47 -13.63
N THR A 207 18.55 8.11 -13.06
CA THR A 207 19.82 8.84 -13.24
C THR A 207 20.65 8.13 -14.30
N VAL A 208 20.82 8.79 -15.45
CA VAL A 208 21.68 8.30 -16.54
C VAL A 208 23.00 9.04 -16.57
N THR A 209 24.02 8.37 -17.09
CA THR A 209 25.34 8.93 -17.34
C THR A 209 25.42 9.36 -18.80
N VAL A 210 25.56 10.67 -19.06
CA VAL A 210 25.65 11.23 -20.42
C VAL A 210 27.04 11.81 -20.67
N ARG A 211 27.54 11.66 -21.91
CA ARG A 211 28.75 12.33 -22.38
C ARG A 211 28.35 13.64 -23.05
N THR A 212 28.81 14.75 -22.51
CA THR A 212 28.54 16.12 -22.99
C THR A 212 29.85 16.83 -23.24
N ARG A 213 29.92 17.72 -24.24
CA ARG A 213 31.05 18.66 -24.33
C ARG A 213 30.91 19.74 -23.25
N ASP A 214 32.02 20.14 -22.63
CA ASP A 214 32.10 21.35 -21.84
C ASP A 214 32.46 22.58 -22.70
N ASN A 215 32.54 23.75 -22.08
CA ASN A 215 32.86 25.01 -22.75
C ASN A 215 34.29 25.01 -23.34
N GLY A 216 35.17 24.10 -22.92
CA GLY A 216 36.51 23.88 -23.47
C GLY A 216 36.55 22.79 -24.56
N ASN A 217 35.38 22.40 -25.10
CA ASN A 217 35.19 21.35 -26.11
C ASN A 217 35.63 19.93 -25.65
N ARG A 218 35.94 19.72 -24.36
CA ARG A 218 36.32 18.41 -23.82
C ARG A 218 35.08 17.57 -23.57
N ILE A 219 35.14 16.28 -23.90
CA ILE A 219 34.06 15.34 -23.60
C ILE A 219 34.10 15.00 -22.11
N VAL A 220 33.15 15.53 -21.35
CA VAL A 220 32.98 15.26 -19.92
C VAL A 220 31.76 14.37 -19.66
N THR A 221 31.86 13.54 -18.64
CA THR A 221 30.80 12.63 -18.21
C THR A 221 29.97 13.31 -17.12
N ARG A 222 28.66 13.48 -17.34
CA ARG A 222 27.73 14.11 -16.39
C ARG A 222 26.59 13.16 -16.04
N LYS A 223 26.10 13.23 -14.81
CA LYS A 223 24.85 12.55 -14.40
C LYS A 223 23.66 13.45 -14.73
N LYS A 224 22.63 12.90 -15.37
CA LYS A 224 21.38 13.60 -15.70
C LYS A 224 20.19 12.79 -15.18
N THR A 225 19.25 13.47 -14.53
CA THR A 225 17.93 12.89 -14.22
C THR A 225 17.06 12.97 -15.46
N VAL A 226 16.44 11.85 -15.86
CA VAL A 226 15.55 11.74 -17.02
C VAL A 226 14.28 10.96 -16.63
N PRO A 227 13.16 11.12 -17.35
CA PRO A 227 11.98 10.29 -17.16
C PRO A 227 12.33 8.79 -17.23
N CYS A 228 11.69 7.99 -16.38
CA CYS A 228 11.91 6.56 -16.36
C CYS A 228 11.24 5.94 -17.59
N PRO A 229 11.98 5.19 -18.42
CA PRO A 229 11.41 4.61 -19.64
C PRO A 229 10.64 3.30 -19.39
N HIS A 230 10.52 2.85 -18.14
CA HIS A 230 9.83 1.62 -17.70
C HIS A 230 10.17 0.32 -18.47
N LYS A 231 11.28 0.29 -19.21
CA LYS A 231 11.71 -0.86 -20.04
C LYS A 231 12.10 -2.11 -19.24
N THR A 232 12.42 -1.94 -17.96
CA THR A 232 12.95 -3.00 -17.08
C THR A 232 12.08 -3.28 -15.86
N HIS A 233 11.03 -2.48 -15.65
CA HIS A 233 10.11 -2.59 -14.52
C HIS A 233 8.80 -1.87 -14.84
N ALA A 234 7.69 -2.37 -14.30
CA ALA A 234 6.38 -1.76 -14.48
C ALA A 234 6.30 -0.40 -13.76
N TYR A 235 5.53 0.53 -14.29
CA TYR A 235 5.37 1.87 -13.69
C TYR A 235 4.82 1.80 -12.26
N TRP A 236 3.97 0.81 -11.93
CA TRP A 236 3.48 0.60 -10.56
C TRP A 236 4.58 0.28 -9.54
N ALA A 237 5.81 -0.04 -9.95
CA ALA A 237 6.97 -0.08 -9.06
C ALA A 237 7.17 1.24 -8.30
N HIS A 238 6.98 2.36 -9.00
CA HIS A 238 7.16 3.70 -8.45
C HIS A 238 6.09 4.06 -7.40
N TYR A 239 4.96 3.35 -7.36
CA TYR A 239 3.95 3.54 -6.31
C TYR A 239 4.54 3.32 -4.90
N ASN A 240 5.46 2.36 -4.75
CA ASN A 240 6.17 2.12 -3.50
C ASN A 240 7.55 2.81 -3.43
N HIS A 241 8.25 2.88 -4.56
CA HIS A 241 9.63 3.41 -4.59
C HIS A 241 9.66 4.94 -4.66
N GLY A 242 8.52 5.58 -4.92
CA GLY A 242 8.44 6.98 -5.32
C GLY A 242 9.13 7.20 -6.67
N PRO A 243 9.60 8.43 -6.96
CA PRO A 243 10.10 8.77 -8.28
C PRO A 243 11.39 8.03 -8.68
N ARG A 244 12.13 7.39 -7.77
CA ARG A 244 13.37 6.67 -8.11
C ARG A 244 13.20 5.17 -7.91
N TYR A 245 13.26 4.39 -8.98
CA TYR A 245 13.16 2.93 -8.92
C TYR A 245 14.29 2.31 -8.08
N ILE A 246 13.97 1.27 -7.32
CA ILE A 246 14.88 0.53 -6.44
C ILE A 246 14.88 -0.95 -6.84
N ASP A 247 15.92 -1.36 -7.57
CA ASP A 247 16.13 -2.70 -8.12
C ASP A 247 16.66 -3.73 -7.11
N ARG A 248 16.95 -3.30 -5.87
CA ARG A 248 17.70 -4.06 -4.86
C ARG A 248 17.03 -4.10 -3.49
N GLY A 249 17.47 -5.02 -2.64
CA GLY A 249 16.87 -5.25 -1.32
C GLY A 249 15.41 -5.73 -1.42
N PRO A 250 14.62 -5.69 -0.33
CA PRO A 250 13.22 -6.14 -0.32
C PRO A 250 12.27 -5.30 -1.21
N ALA A 251 12.68 -4.07 -1.58
CA ALA A 251 11.88 -3.18 -2.41
C ALA A 251 11.66 -3.74 -3.83
N ARG A 252 12.65 -4.45 -4.39
CA ARG A 252 12.60 -5.05 -5.74
C ARG A 252 11.45 -6.04 -5.96
N HIS A 253 10.90 -6.60 -4.88
CA HIS A 253 9.80 -7.57 -4.95
C HIS A 253 8.42 -6.89 -5.11
N TYR A 254 8.31 -5.59 -4.83
CA TYR A 254 7.04 -4.85 -4.92
C TYR A 254 6.31 -4.99 -6.28
N PRO A 255 6.97 -4.84 -7.45
CA PRO A 255 6.28 -4.89 -8.73
C PRO A 255 5.71 -6.29 -9.05
N HIS A 256 6.37 -7.34 -8.56
CA HIS A 256 5.92 -8.74 -8.67
C HIS A 256 4.75 -9.03 -7.73
N ARG A 257 4.80 -8.53 -6.49
CA ARG A 257 3.70 -8.60 -5.51
C ARG A 257 2.40 -7.99 -6.03
N ILE A 258 2.48 -6.83 -6.68
CA ILE A 258 1.34 -6.22 -7.38
C ILE A 258 0.94 -7.06 -8.59
N GLY A 259 1.89 -7.46 -9.44
CA GLY A 259 1.57 -8.17 -10.69
C GLY A 259 0.91 -9.55 -10.50
N VAL A 260 1.32 -10.33 -9.49
CA VAL A 260 0.64 -11.62 -9.18
C VAL A 260 -0.81 -11.42 -8.73
N LEU A 261 -1.08 -10.36 -7.95
CA LEU A 261 -2.43 -10.00 -7.52
C LEU A 261 -3.25 -9.43 -8.67
N TYR A 262 -2.66 -8.54 -9.48
CA TYR A 262 -3.31 -7.95 -10.65
C TYR A 262 -3.71 -9.03 -11.65
N TYR A 263 -2.83 -9.98 -11.97
CA TYR A 263 -3.18 -11.13 -12.81
C TYR A 263 -4.31 -11.97 -12.20
N ALA A 264 -4.28 -12.26 -10.90
CA ALA A 264 -5.34 -13.02 -10.23
C ALA A 264 -6.70 -12.30 -10.25
N VAL A 265 -6.72 -10.98 -10.02
CA VAL A 265 -7.95 -10.16 -10.03
C VAL A 265 -8.48 -9.99 -11.46
N ALA A 266 -7.62 -9.70 -12.44
CA ALA A 266 -8.04 -9.55 -13.83
C ALA A 266 -8.66 -10.85 -14.38
N ARG A 267 -8.09 -12.01 -14.01
CA ARG A 267 -8.62 -13.33 -14.39
C ARG A 267 -10.02 -13.62 -13.84
N ILE A 268 -10.35 -13.21 -12.61
CA ILE A 268 -11.73 -13.36 -12.11
C ILE A 268 -12.65 -12.30 -12.69
N LEU A 269 -12.20 -11.06 -12.95
CA LEU A 269 -13.02 -10.04 -13.60
C LEU A 269 -13.20 -10.25 -15.10
N HIS A 270 -12.68 -11.35 -15.68
CA HIS A 270 -12.67 -11.64 -17.13
C HIS A 270 -12.07 -10.51 -17.99
N ALA A 271 -11.23 -9.68 -17.38
CA ALA A 271 -10.63 -8.50 -17.98
C ALA A 271 -9.35 -8.84 -18.77
N ASP A 272 -8.94 -7.93 -19.65
CA ASP A 272 -7.67 -8.04 -20.35
C ASP A 272 -6.48 -8.19 -19.39
N THR A 273 -5.58 -9.12 -19.71
CA THR A 273 -4.35 -9.40 -18.97
C THR A 273 -3.10 -9.02 -19.76
N THR A 274 -3.23 -8.39 -20.92
CA THR A 274 -2.10 -8.01 -21.80
C THR A 274 -1.11 -7.12 -21.07
N GLU A 275 -1.56 -6.08 -20.35
CA GLU A 275 -0.67 -5.18 -19.60
C GLU A 275 0.24 -5.93 -18.61
N VAL A 276 -0.33 -6.86 -17.81
CA VAL A 276 0.44 -7.63 -16.83
C VAL A 276 1.25 -8.78 -17.45
N THR A 277 0.79 -9.39 -18.55
CA THR A 277 1.51 -10.52 -19.18
C THR A 277 2.64 -10.08 -20.12
N THR A 278 2.49 -8.96 -20.83
CA THR A 278 3.53 -8.40 -21.72
C THR A 278 4.66 -7.73 -20.94
N THR A 279 4.37 -7.14 -19.79
CA THR A 279 5.35 -6.49 -18.92
C THR A 279 6.19 -7.54 -18.19
N ARG A 280 7.14 -8.19 -18.86
CA ARG A 280 7.95 -9.33 -18.37
C ARG A 280 8.78 -9.06 -17.10
N LEU A 281 8.14 -8.85 -15.93
CA LEU A 281 8.81 -8.64 -14.64
C LEU A 281 9.33 -9.95 -14.06
N THR A 282 10.41 -10.43 -14.65
CA THR A 282 11.13 -11.58 -14.16
C THR A 282 12.03 -11.18 -12.99
N VAL A 283 11.62 -11.47 -11.75
CA VAL A 283 12.47 -11.15 -10.59
C VAL A 283 13.46 -12.29 -10.34
N ASN A 284 14.73 -12.03 -10.58
CA ASN A 284 15.82 -12.99 -10.37
C ASN A 284 16.41 -12.82 -8.95
N ASP A 285 16.26 -13.84 -8.10
CA ASP A 285 16.98 -13.91 -6.81
C ASP A 285 18.10 -14.97 -6.93
N PRO A 286 19.30 -14.74 -6.39
CA PRO A 286 20.37 -15.73 -6.35
C PRO A 286 19.90 -17.07 -5.77
N GLY A 287 20.21 -18.17 -6.45
CA GLY A 287 19.81 -19.52 -6.04
C GLY A 287 18.32 -19.85 -6.17
N ARG A 288 17.50 -18.99 -6.78
CA ARG A 288 16.07 -19.24 -7.02
C ARG A 288 15.74 -19.22 -8.51
N ARG A 289 14.71 -19.99 -8.90
CA ARG A 289 14.18 -19.95 -10.28
C ARG A 289 13.68 -18.53 -10.62
N PRO A 290 13.81 -18.07 -11.88
CA PRO A 290 13.21 -16.82 -12.35
C PRO A 290 11.70 -16.78 -12.05
N ARG A 291 11.17 -15.61 -11.65
CA ARG A 291 9.79 -15.47 -11.18
C ARG A 291 8.94 -14.63 -12.11
N THR A 292 7.91 -15.25 -12.68
CA THR A 292 6.83 -14.67 -13.48
C THR A 292 5.57 -14.45 -12.64
N PHE A 293 4.56 -13.75 -13.16
CA PHE A 293 3.36 -13.37 -12.38
C PHE A 293 2.30 -14.48 -12.22
N ASP A 294 2.32 -15.49 -13.08
CA ASP A 294 1.52 -16.71 -12.90
C ASP A 294 1.96 -17.52 -11.66
N ARG A 295 3.15 -17.22 -11.12
CA ARG A 295 3.82 -17.97 -10.05
C ARG A 295 4.17 -17.09 -8.84
N PRO A 296 3.23 -16.80 -7.93
CA PRO A 296 3.56 -16.20 -6.64
C PRO A 296 4.50 -17.13 -5.84
N VAL A 297 5.62 -16.60 -5.37
CA VAL A 297 6.65 -17.35 -4.60
C VAL A 297 6.64 -17.01 -3.11
N GLU A 298 6.18 -15.81 -2.75
CA GLU A 298 5.97 -15.45 -1.35
C GLU A 298 4.66 -16.11 -0.85
N ALA A 299 4.73 -16.90 0.23
CA ALA A 299 3.59 -17.65 0.75
C ALA A 299 2.35 -16.80 1.09
N ARG A 300 2.53 -15.52 1.46
CA ARG A 300 1.42 -14.54 1.59
C ARG A 300 0.65 -14.41 0.27
N TYR A 301 1.36 -14.22 -0.84
CA TYR A 301 0.76 -13.94 -2.15
C TYR A 301 0.24 -15.21 -2.80
N GLN A 302 0.79 -16.39 -2.50
CA GLN A 302 0.18 -17.68 -2.84
C GLN A 302 -1.22 -17.78 -2.22
N LYS A 303 -1.32 -17.56 -0.90
CA LYS A 303 -2.59 -17.57 -0.16
C LYS A 303 -3.57 -16.49 -0.61
N LEU A 304 -3.10 -15.27 -0.90
CA LEU A 304 -3.94 -14.20 -1.43
C LEU A 304 -4.45 -14.52 -2.84
N CYS A 305 -3.59 -14.98 -3.76
CA CYS A 305 -4.02 -15.37 -5.11
C CYS A 305 -4.99 -16.56 -5.10
N GLN A 306 -4.81 -17.50 -4.17
CA GLN A 306 -5.77 -18.57 -3.93
C GLN A 306 -7.12 -18.01 -3.44
N ALA A 307 -7.14 -17.19 -2.40
CA ALA A 307 -8.36 -16.56 -1.88
C ALA A 307 -9.11 -15.76 -2.96
N ILE A 308 -8.40 -15.01 -3.80
CA ILE A 308 -8.97 -14.27 -4.95
C ILE A 308 -9.63 -15.23 -5.94
N ARG A 309 -8.93 -16.30 -6.36
CA ARG A 309 -9.51 -17.30 -7.30
C ARG A 309 -10.73 -18.02 -6.72
N GLU A 310 -10.68 -18.38 -5.44
CA GLU A 310 -11.79 -19.06 -4.75
C GLU A 310 -12.98 -18.14 -4.44
N SER A 311 -12.82 -16.80 -4.56
CA SER A 311 -13.95 -15.87 -4.41
C SER A 311 -15.04 -16.14 -5.44
N GLN A 312 -14.66 -16.69 -6.61
CA GLN A 312 -15.46 -16.80 -7.83
C GLN A 312 -15.97 -15.42 -8.31
N SER A 313 -16.25 -15.32 -9.61
CA SER A 313 -16.67 -14.05 -10.20
C SER A 313 -18.17 -13.99 -10.35
N ALA A 314 -18.80 -12.92 -9.85
CA ALA A 314 -20.18 -12.63 -10.16
C ALA A 314 -20.37 -12.27 -11.66
N CYS A 315 -19.34 -11.74 -12.33
CA CYS A 315 -19.39 -11.36 -13.75
C CYS A 315 -19.64 -12.55 -14.68
N ALA A 316 -19.30 -13.76 -14.25
CA ALA A 316 -19.54 -14.96 -15.05
C ALA A 316 -21.04 -15.26 -15.22
N ALA A 317 -21.89 -14.85 -14.27
CA ALA A 317 -23.33 -15.11 -14.29
C ALA A 317 -24.12 -14.13 -15.20
N GLU A 318 -23.69 -12.86 -15.28
CA GLU A 318 -24.33 -11.84 -16.13
C GLU A 318 -24.18 -12.17 -17.63
N ALA A 319 -23.07 -12.81 -18.03
CA ALA A 319 -22.84 -13.23 -19.41
C ALA A 319 -23.79 -14.36 -19.86
N THR A 320 -24.20 -15.26 -18.96
CA THR A 320 -25.17 -16.33 -19.26
C THR A 320 -26.62 -15.84 -19.21
N ALA A 321 -26.96 -14.91 -18.31
CA ALA A 321 -28.33 -14.38 -18.18
C ALA A 321 -28.75 -13.42 -19.32
N SER A 322 -27.84 -13.10 -20.24
CA SER A 322 -28.09 -12.24 -21.41
C SER A 322 -28.33 -13.03 -22.71
N LEU A 323 -28.51 -14.36 -22.61
CA LEU A 323 -28.66 -15.31 -23.73
C LEU A 323 -29.92 -16.19 -23.61
N GLU A 324 -30.80 -15.89 -22.65
CA GLU A 324 -32.17 -16.45 -22.50
C GLU A 324 -33.22 -15.37 -22.78
#